data_AF-A0A1F2TM04-F1
#
_entry.id   AF-A0A1F2TM04-F1
#
_cell.length_a   1.000
_cell.length_b   1.000
_cell.length_c   1.000
_cell.angle_alpha   90.00
_cell.angle_beta   90.00
_cell.angle_gamma   90.00
#
_symmetry.space_group_name_H-M   'P 1'
#
loop_
_entity.id
_entity.type
_entity.pdbx_description
1 polymer ?
#
loop_
_entity_poly.entity_id
_entity_poly.type
_entity_poly.pdbx_seq_one_letter_code
_entity_poly.pdbx_strand_id
1 'polypeptide(L)'
;MLASPALLRLAASFVLSLLIAGCATPEDPARIELRARLKQTAVLSEQELGRMLNEVDRSIGDKVVRFTQEAVPGELSAGELSAGELSKDQREVVFGMLTNHNGVYDEGLSTSGDAAVRVFNAPGLSLHAEYSAARRLFVDVETFLPLRFEFRYEFPGMGDYSLELVVQP
;
A
#
# COMPACT_ATOMS: atom_id res chain seq x y z
N MET A 1 -3.31 -6.17 64.48
CA MET A 1 -2.40 -6.34 63.33
C MET A 1 -2.90 -5.42 62.21
N LEU A 2 -2.31 -4.22 62.11
CA LEU A 2 -2.68 -3.21 61.11
C LEU A 2 -1.84 -3.45 59.86
N ALA A 3 -2.49 -3.79 58.75
CA ALA A 3 -1.84 -3.94 57.46
C ALA A 3 -1.24 -2.58 57.04
N SER A 4 0.04 -2.59 56.67
CA SER A 4 0.81 -1.39 56.39
C SER A 4 0.31 -0.71 55.09
N PRO A 5 0.05 0.61 55.08
CA PRO A 5 -0.54 1.33 53.93
C PRO A 5 0.35 1.33 52.66
N ALA A 6 1.62 0.96 52.79
CA ALA A 6 2.55 0.80 51.67
C ALA A 6 2.22 -0.44 50.79
N LEU A 7 1.73 -1.53 51.39
CA LEU A 7 1.35 -2.75 50.65
C LEU A 7 0.07 -2.55 49.81
N LEU A 8 -0.84 -1.71 50.29
CA LEU A 8 -2.08 -1.37 49.58
C LEU A 8 -1.83 -0.49 48.34
N ARG A 9 -0.82 0.39 48.39
CA ARG A 9 -0.44 1.26 47.25
C ARG A 9 0.27 0.50 46.13
N LEU A 10 1.08 -0.51 46.47
CA LEU A 10 1.79 -1.34 45.48
C LEU A 10 0.83 -2.28 44.72
N ALA A 11 -0.17 -2.83 45.41
CA ALA A 11 -1.20 -3.66 44.78
C ALA A 11 -2.09 -2.85 43.81
N ALA A 12 -2.45 -1.61 44.17
CA ALA A 12 -3.27 -0.75 43.31
C ALA A 12 -2.55 -0.33 42.01
N SER A 13 -1.22 -0.16 42.06
CA SER A 13 -0.45 0.23 40.87
C SER A 13 -0.23 -0.93 39.89
N PHE A 14 -0.22 -2.18 40.37
CA PHE A 14 -0.05 -3.38 39.55
C PHE A 14 -1.34 -3.76 38.80
N VAL A 15 -2.51 -3.51 39.40
CA VAL A 15 -3.81 -3.72 38.74
C VAL A 15 -4.05 -2.69 37.63
N LEU A 16 -3.54 -1.46 37.79
CA LEU A 16 -3.69 -0.41 36.79
C LEU A 16 -2.81 -0.64 35.55
N SER A 17 -1.61 -1.21 35.69
CA SER A 17 -0.74 -1.55 34.56
C SER A 17 -1.21 -2.78 33.78
N LEU A 18 -1.96 -3.70 34.40
CA LEU A 18 -2.56 -4.86 33.72
C LEU A 18 -3.81 -4.49 32.88
N LEU A 19 -4.45 -3.35 33.15
CA LEU A 19 -5.64 -2.90 32.41
C LEU A 19 -5.34 -2.12 31.12
N ILE A 20 -4.10 -1.67 30.91
CA ILE A 20 -3.70 -0.90 29.71
C ILE A 20 -3.23 -1.84 28.57
N ALA A 21 -2.95 -3.11 28.87
CA ALA A 21 -2.52 -4.10 27.86
C ALA A 21 -3.67 -4.68 27.02
N GLY A 22 -4.93 -4.39 27.37
CA GLY A 22 -6.10 -4.98 26.73
C GLY A 22 -6.89 -3.97 25.92
N CYS A 23 -6.48 -3.72 24.67
CA CYS A 23 -7.38 -3.33 23.56
C CYS A 23 -6.66 -3.21 22.20
N ALA A 24 -5.53 -3.88 21.98
CA ALA A 24 -5.08 -4.16 20.62
C ALA A 24 -5.66 -5.52 20.23
N THR A 25 -6.65 -5.52 19.32
CA THR A 25 -7.15 -6.76 18.73
C THR A 25 -5.95 -7.51 18.15
N PRO A 26 -5.76 -8.81 18.48
CA PRO A 26 -4.66 -9.58 17.90
C PRO A 26 -4.74 -9.49 16.38
N GLU A 27 -3.63 -9.18 15.72
CA GLU A 27 -3.57 -9.17 14.26
C GLU A 27 -3.91 -10.57 13.72
N ASP A 28 -4.66 -10.62 12.63
CA ASP A 28 -5.06 -11.87 11.98
C ASP A 28 -3.81 -12.71 11.63
N PRO A 29 -3.71 -13.98 12.09
CA PRO A 29 -2.61 -14.87 11.73
C PRO A 29 -2.35 -14.97 10.21
N ALA A 30 -3.40 -14.92 9.39
CA ALA A 30 -3.27 -14.97 7.94
C ALA A 30 -2.52 -13.74 7.38
N ARG A 31 -2.73 -12.57 8.01
CA ARG A 31 -2.07 -11.31 7.65
C ARG A 31 -0.60 -11.33 8.05
N ILE A 32 -0.27 -11.92 9.20
CA ILE A 32 1.11 -12.12 9.65
C ILE A 32 1.86 -13.07 8.70
N GLU A 33 1.25 -14.19 8.33
CA GLU A 33 1.83 -15.15 7.37
C GLU A 33 2.08 -14.50 6.01
N LEU A 34 1.08 -13.76 5.49
CA LEU A 34 1.20 -13.04 4.23
C LEU A 34 2.36 -12.04 4.29
N ARG A 35 2.44 -11.20 5.33
CA ARG A 35 3.56 -10.27 5.52
C ARG A 35 4.92 -10.98 5.51
N ALA A 36 5.04 -12.09 6.24
CA ALA A 36 6.28 -12.87 6.26
C ALA A 36 6.62 -13.41 4.86
N ARG A 37 5.61 -13.81 4.08
CA ARG A 37 5.77 -14.27 2.70
C ARG A 37 6.20 -13.14 1.76
N LEU A 38 5.62 -11.94 1.89
CA LEU A 38 5.95 -10.79 1.03
C LEU A 38 7.41 -10.36 1.17
N LYS A 39 8.03 -10.54 2.35
CA LYS A 39 9.44 -10.21 2.62
C LYS A 39 10.46 -11.13 1.93
N GLN A 40 10.02 -12.23 1.34
CA GLN A 40 10.90 -13.14 0.61
C GLN A 40 11.19 -12.58 -0.79
N THR A 41 12.32 -12.93 -1.40
CA THR A 41 12.66 -12.44 -2.76
C THR A 41 11.91 -13.18 -3.87
N ALA A 42 11.43 -14.39 -3.60
CA ALA A 42 10.67 -15.18 -4.56
C ALA A 42 9.37 -14.46 -4.97
N VAL A 43 9.09 -14.45 -6.27
CA VAL A 43 7.82 -13.98 -6.83
C VAL A 43 6.64 -14.75 -6.25
N LEU A 44 5.51 -14.07 -6.14
CA LEU A 44 4.26 -14.65 -5.66
C LEU A 44 3.69 -15.61 -6.70
N SER A 45 3.21 -16.76 -6.23
CA SER A 45 2.31 -17.60 -7.01
C SER A 45 0.99 -16.85 -7.29
N GLU A 46 0.23 -17.29 -8.30
CA GLU A 46 -1.06 -16.68 -8.65
C GLU A 46 -2.03 -16.62 -7.46
N GLN A 47 -2.07 -17.68 -6.65
CA GLN A 47 -2.90 -17.72 -5.44
C GLN A 47 -2.42 -16.73 -4.36
N GLU A 48 -1.10 -16.57 -4.18
CA GLU A 48 -0.53 -15.59 -3.25
C GLU A 48 -0.77 -14.17 -3.74
N LEU A 49 -0.64 -13.92 -5.04
CA LEU A 49 -0.91 -12.64 -5.68
C LEU A 49 -2.38 -12.24 -5.47
N GLY A 50 -3.34 -13.12 -5.77
CA GLY A 50 -4.76 -12.84 -5.55
C GLY A 50 -5.08 -12.55 -4.08
N ARG A 51 -4.49 -13.31 -3.14
CA ARG A 51 -4.63 -13.02 -1.69
C ARG A 51 -4.08 -11.65 -1.32
N MET A 52 -2.92 -11.30 -1.88
CA MET A 52 -2.27 -10.01 -1.64
C MET A 52 -3.11 -8.85 -2.18
N LEU A 53 -3.56 -8.90 -3.43
CA LEU A 53 -4.38 -7.84 -4.03
C LEU A 53 -5.68 -7.62 -3.25
N ASN A 54 -6.32 -8.70 -2.78
CA ASN A 54 -7.52 -8.60 -1.93
C ASN A 54 -7.23 -7.96 -0.56
N GLU A 55 -6.06 -8.22 0.02
CA GLU A 55 -5.66 -7.61 1.30
C GLU A 55 -5.36 -6.12 1.14
N VAL A 56 -4.79 -5.71 0.01
CA VAL A 56 -4.60 -4.29 -0.33
C VAL A 56 -5.95 -3.60 -0.49
N ASP A 57 -6.87 -4.17 -1.27
CA ASP A 57 -8.22 -3.62 -1.48
C ASP A 57 -8.95 -3.43 -0.14
N ARG A 58 -8.92 -4.45 0.72
CA ARG A 58 -9.47 -4.36 2.07
C ARG A 58 -8.80 -3.28 2.91
N SER A 59 -7.47 -3.14 2.82
CA SER A 59 -6.69 -2.19 3.61
C SER A 59 -6.93 -0.73 3.23
N ILE A 60 -7.49 -0.46 2.04
CA ILE A 60 -7.82 0.90 1.56
C ILE A 60 -9.33 1.16 1.41
N GLY A 61 -10.18 0.15 1.62
CA GLY A 61 -11.60 0.19 1.25
C GLY A 61 -12.43 1.28 1.93
N ASP A 62 -12.09 1.64 3.17
CA ASP A 62 -12.74 2.69 3.97
C ASP A 62 -11.91 3.98 4.08
N LYS A 63 -10.80 4.07 3.33
CA LYS A 63 -9.80 5.13 3.50
C LYS A 63 -9.77 6.13 2.36
N VAL A 64 -9.39 7.36 2.71
CA VAL A 64 -9.10 8.41 1.74
C VAL A 64 -7.69 8.22 1.22
N VAL A 65 -7.54 8.14 -0.11
CA VAL A 65 -6.22 8.07 -0.75
C VAL A 65 -5.94 9.40 -1.42
N ARG A 66 -4.90 10.07 -0.93
CA ARG A 66 -4.38 11.30 -1.51
C ARG A 66 -3.14 11.00 -2.34
N PHE A 67 -2.86 11.84 -3.32
CA PHE A 67 -1.67 11.71 -4.14
C PHE A 67 -0.91 13.03 -4.23
N THR A 68 0.39 12.91 -4.48
CA THR A 68 1.22 13.98 -5.03
C THR A 68 1.81 13.50 -6.34
N GLN A 69 1.58 14.26 -7.41
CA GLN A 69 2.07 13.91 -8.73
C GLN A 69 3.46 14.51 -8.95
N GLU A 70 4.43 13.66 -9.27
CA GLU A 70 5.73 14.11 -9.80
C GLU A 70 5.70 14.00 -11.32
N ALA A 71 6.14 15.06 -12.01
CA ALA A 71 6.42 15.00 -13.43
C ALA A 71 7.70 14.17 -13.66
N VAL A 72 7.67 13.25 -14.63
CA VAL A 72 8.85 12.45 -15.00
C VAL A 72 9.93 13.39 -15.57
N PRO A 73 11.22 13.24 -15.20
CA PRO A 73 12.29 14.10 -15.72
C PRO A 73 12.41 13.98 -17.24
N GLY A 74 12.13 15.07 -17.97
CA GLY A 74 12.31 15.14 -19.43
C GLY A 74 11.21 15.87 -20.19
N GLU A 75 10.03 16.05 -19.59
CA GLU A 75 8.98 16.88 -20.18
C GLU A 75 9.11 18.34 -19.70
N LEU A 76 9.15 19.26 -20.65
CA LEU A 76 9.12 20.72 -20.44
C LEU A 76 7.76 21.14 -19.87
N SER A 77 7.52 20.81 -18.61
CA SER A 77 6.50 21.42 -17.77
C SER A 77 6.92 21.16 -16.32
N ALA A 78 7.74 22.06 -15.79
CA ALA A 78 7.85 22.27 -14.35
C ALA A 78 6.54 22.89 -13.85
N GLY A 79 5.44 22.13 -13.99
CA GLY A 79 4.08 22.55 -13.71
C GLY A 79 3.56 21.78 -12.51
N GLU A 80 3.53 22.47 -11.37
CA GLU A 80 2.74 22.19 -10.17
C GLU A 80 2.73 20.73 -9.66
N LEU A 81 3.34 20.51 -8.48
CA LEU A 81 2.98 19.38 -7.62
C LEU A 81 1.48 19.49 -7.31
N SER A 82 0.62 18.84 -8.10
CA SER A 82 -0.80 18.79 -7.80
C SER A 82 -1.02 17.75 -6.70
N ALA A 83 -1.31 18.22 -5.50
CA ALA A 83 -1.71 17.38 -4.39
C ALA A 83 -3.24 17.31 -4.33
N GLY A 84 -3.81 16.11 -4.35
CA GLY A 84 -5.26 15.93 -4.47
C GLY A 84 -5.75 14.63 -3.86
N GLU A 85 -7.07 14.50 -3.76
CA GLU A 85 -7.72 13.20 -3.58
C GLU A 85 -7.95 12.57 -4.95
N LEU A 86 -7.81 11.24 -5.06
CA LEU A 86 -8.12 10.55 -6.31
C LEU A 86 -9.62 10.64 -6.59
N SER A 87 -9.98 11.22 -7.74
CA SER A 87 -11.35 11.12 -8.27
C SER A 87 -11.74 9.65 -8.52
N LYS A 88 -13.04 9.37 -8.67
CA LYS A 88 -13.52 8.00 -8.93
C LYS A 88 -12.83 7.35 -10.14
N ASP A 89 -12.67 8.09 -11.22
CA ASP A 89 -12.05 7.59 -12.45
C ASP A 89 -10.53 7.36 -12.26
N GLN A 90 -9.85 8.23 -11.52
CA GLN A 90 -8.44 8.02 -11.16
C GLN A 90 -8.25 6.82 -10.23
N ARG A 91 -9.16 6.60 -9.28
CA ARG A 91 -9.14 5.39 -8.44
C ARG A 91 -9.25 4.13 -9.27
N GLU A 92 -10.10 4.11 -10.30
CA GLU A 92 -10.21 2.95 -11.20
C GLU A 92 -8.91 2.70 -11.99
N VAL A 93 -8.24 3.77 -12.44
CA VAL A 93 -6.95 3.63 -13.14
C VAL A 93 -5.87 3.08 -12.19
N VAL A 94 -5.74 3.67 -11.00
CA VAL A 94 -4.69 3.35 -10.02
C VAL A 94 -4.94 1.97 -9.39
N PHE A 95 -6.17 1.68 -8.98
CA PHE A 95 -6.54 0.50 -8.19
C PHE A 95 -7.35 -0.54 -8.96
N GLY A 96 -7.67 -0.33 -10.24
CA GLY A 96 -8.43 -1.32 -11.02
C GLY A 96 -7.73 -2.67 -11.15
N MET A 97 -6.41 -2.75 -10.91
CA MET A 97 -5.70 -4.03 -10.82
C MET A 97 -6.05 -4.84 -9.57
N LEU A 98 -6.59 -4.20 -8.53
CA LEU A 98 -7.02 -4.86 -7.29
C LEU A 98 -8.35 -5.59 -7.48
N THR A 99 -9.22 -5.09 -8.37
CA THR A 99 -10.54 -5.66 -8.67
C THR A 99 -10.52 -6.58 -9.90
N ASN A 100 -9.65 -6.29 -10.88
CA ASN A 100 -9.44 -7.12 -12.06
C ASN A 100 -7.98 -7.58 -12.15
N HIS A 101 -7.74 -8.83 -11.76
CA HIS A 101 -6.40 -9.42 -11.69
C HIS A 101 -5.85 -9.88 -13.05
N ASN A 102 -6.60 -9.69 -14.15
CA ASN A 102 -6.20 -10.19 -15.46
C ASN A 102 -4.93 -9.48 -15.96
N GLY A 103 -3.91 -10.28 -16.27
CA GLY A 103 -2.59 -9.79 -16.69
C GLY A 103 -1.77 -9.14 -15.57
N VAL A 104 -2.23 -9.22 -14.31
CA VAL A 104 -1.45 -8.73 -13.16
C VAL A 104 -0.37 -9.74 -12.81
N TYR A 105 0.84 -9.26 -12.56
CA TYR A 105 1.94 -10.10 -12.07
C TYR A 105 2.79 -9.37 -11.03
N ASP A 106 3.46 -10.16 -10.19
CA ASP A 106 4.43 -9.67 -9.20
C ASP A 106 5.80 -9.54 -9.87
N GLU A 107 6.32 -8.32 -9.93
CA GLU A 107 7.70 -8.03 -10.38
C GLU A 107 8.75 -8.40 -9.31
N GLY A 108 8.31 -8.64 -8.07
CA GLY A 108 9.16 -9.05 -6.96
C GLY A 108 9.26 -8.02 -5.85
N LEU A 109 10.14 -8.33 -4.89
CA LEU A 109 10.47 -7.46 -3.77
C LEU A 109 11.45 -6.38 -4.22
N SER A 110 11.15 -5.13 -3.87
CA SER A 110 11.98 -3.95 -4.14
C SER A 110 12.02 -3.03 -2.92
N THR A 111 12.64 -1.86 -3.08
CA THR A 111 12.71 -0.82 -2.06
C THR A 111 12.22 0.50 -2.64
N SER A 112 11.42 1.24 -1.88
CA SER A 112 11.00 2.61 -2.19
C SER A 112 11.28 3.49 -0.98
N GLY A 113 12.27 4.38 -1.08
CA GLY A 113 12.84 5.04 0.10
C GLY A 113 13.36 4.01 1.10
N ASP A 114 12.90 4.09 2.34
CA ASP A 114 13.25 3.16 3.42
C ASP A 114 12.28 1.98 3.54
N ALA A 115 11.21 1.93 2.72
CA ALA A 115 10.20 0.89 2.78
C ALA A 115 10.52 -0.29 1.85
N ALA A 116 10.34 -1.51 2.36
CA ALA A 116 10.30 -2.71 1.54
C ALA A 116 8.94 -2.80 0.85
N VAL A 117 8.94 -2.97 -0.46
CA VAL A 117 7.71 -2.93 -1.28
C VAL A 117 7.62 -4.12 -2.22
N ARG A 118 6.39 -4.58 -2.47
CA ARG A 118 6.09 -5.45 -3.59
C ARG A 118 5.58 -4.61 -4.76
N VAL A 119 6.08 -4.90 -5.95
CA VAL A 119 5.72 -4.17 -7.16
C VAL A 119 4.82 -5.05 -8.01
N PHE A 120 3.58 -4.60 -8.21
CA PHE A 120 2.62 -5.29 -9.08
C PHE A 120 2.52 -4.55 -10.40
N ASN A 121 2.64 -5.28 -11.50
CA ASN A 121 2.48 -4.74 -12.84
C ASN A 121 1.20 -5.25 -13.47
N ALA A 122 0.53 -4.40 -14.24
CA ALA A 122 -0.62 -4.77 -15.04
C ALA A 122 -0.65 -3.97 -16.35
N PRO A 123 -1.39 -4.45 -17.37
CA PRO A 123 -1.71 -3.65 -18.54
C PRO A 123 -2.38 -2.33 -18.15
N GLY A 124 -1.92 -1.24 -18.75
CA GLY A 124 -2.50 0.10 -18.63
C GLY A 124 -3.57 0.34 -19.70
N LEU A 125 -4.57 1.15 -19.36
CA LEU A 125 -5.54 1.64 -20.34
C LEU A 125 -4.94 2.85 -21.06
N SER A 126 -4.45 2.61 -22.28
CA SER A 126 -3.94 3.67 -23.14
C SER A 126 -5.08 4.53 -23.69
N LEU A 127 -4.91 5.86 -23.70
CA LEU A 127 -5.81 6.78 -24.41
C LEU A 127 -5.61 6.70 -25.94
N HIS A 128 -4.53 6.07 -26.38
CA HIS A 128 -4.14 5.91 -27.78
C HIS A 128 -4.12 4.41 -28.11
N ALA A 129 -5.11 3.93 -28.84
CA ALA A 129 -5.27 2.49 -29.17
C ALA A 129 -4.06 1.86 -29.89
N GLU A 130 -3.18 2.70 -30.45
CA GLU A 130 -1.95 2.31 -31.17
C GLU A 130 -0.78 1.98 -30.24
N TYR A 131 -0.84 2.37 -28.96
CA TYR A 131 0.27 2.22 -28.02
C TYR A 131 -0.11 1.39 -26.81
N SER A 132 0.77 0.47 -26.44
CA SER A 132 0.68 -0.25 -25.18
C SER A 132 1.06 0.66 -24.02
N ALA A 133 0.42 0.45 -22.88
CA ALA A 133 0.79 1.07 -21.62
C ALA A 133 0.87 0.02 -20.53
N ALA A 134 1.69 0.28 -19.52
CA ALA A 134 1.80 -0.50 -18.31
C ALA A 134 1.52 0.38 -17.10
N ARG A 135 0.96 -0.23 -16.06
CA ARG A 135 0.79 0.39 -14.75
C ARG A 135 1.47 -0.44 -13.70
N ARG A 136 2.13 0.22 -12.75
CA ARG A 136 2.82 -0.40 -11.62
C ARG A 136 2.28 0.15 -10.31
N LEU A 137 2.02 -0.72 -9.35
CA LEU A 137 1.62 -0.36 -8.01
C LEU A 137 2.65 -0.89 -7.01
N PHE A 138 3.22 0.01 -6.23
CA PHE A 138 4.19 -0.28 -5.20
C PHE A 138 3.44 -0.36 -3.87
N VAL A 139 3.47 -1.52 -3.24
CA VAL A 139 2.74 -1.77 -2.00
C VAL A 139 3.72 -2.10 -0.88
N ASP A 140 3.60 -1.39 0.23
CA ASP A 140 4.36 -1.65 1.46
C ASP A 140 4.04 -3.04 2.00
N VAL A 141 5.09 -3.84 2.23
CA VAL A 141 4.95 -5.21 2.75
C VAL A 141 4.50 -5.24 4.21
N GLU A 142 4.74 -4.20 5.00
CA GLU A 142 4.37 -4.15 6.42
C GLU A 142 2.89 -3.77 6.58
N THR A 143 2.46 -2.73 5.86
CA THR A 143 1.14 -2.10 6.05
C THR A 143 0.10 -2.54 5.03
N PHE A 144 0.50 -3.18 3.93
CA PHE A 144 -0.32 -3.49 2.75
C PHE A 144 -0.91 -2.25 2.07
N LEU A 145 -0.35 -1.07 2.35
CA LEU A 145 -0.81 0.18 1.76
C LEU A 145 -0.04 0.46 0.47
N PRO A 146 -0.74 0.93 -0.58
CA PRO A 146 -0.08 1.43 -1.78
C PRO A 146 0.69 2.71 -1.45
N LEU A 147 1.95 2.77 -1.87
CA LEU A 147 2.85 3.91 -1.64
C LEU A 147 3.07 4.71 -2.92
N ARG A 148 3.13 4.04 -4.07
CA ARG A 148 3.43 4.69 -5.35
C ARG A 148 2.70 4.00 -6.48
N PHE A 149 2.24 4.78 -7.43
CA PHE A 149 1.70 4.32 -8.70
C PHE A 149 2.52 4.89 -9.84
N GLU A 150 2.79 4.09 -10.86
CA GLU A 150 3.42 4.54 -12.09
C GLU A 150 2.56 4.13 -13.28
N PHE A 151 2.39 5.04 -14.22
CA PHE A 151 1.85 4.77 -15.53
C PHE A 151 2.90 5.09 -16.57
N ARG A 152 3.17 4.15 -17.47
CA ARG A 152 4.17 4.29 -18.52
C ARG A 152 3.63 3.78 -19.84
N TYR A 153 3.78 4.58 -20.88
CA TYR A 153 3.64 4.11 -22.25
C TYR A 153 4.87 3.30 -22.66
N GLU A 154 4.70 2.43 -23.65
CA GLU A 154 5.80 1.70 -24.27
C GLU A 154 6.79 2.66 -24.96
N PHE A 155 6.30 3.81 -25.44
CA PHE A 155 7.10 4.86 -26.05
C PHE A 155 7.31 6.02 -25.05
N PRO A 156 8.56 6.39 -24.73
CA PRO A 156 8.86 7.48 -23.79
C PRO A 156 8.28 8.83 -24.22
N GLY A 157 7.84 9.64 -23.25
CA GLY A 157 7.41 11.03 -23.48
C GLY A 157 5.98 11.19 -24.04
N MET A 158 5.15 10.17 -23.86
CA MET A 158 3.74 10.16 -24.28
C MET A 158 2.78 10.49 -23.13
N GLY A 159 3.28 11.15 -22.06
CA GLY A 159 2.53 11.41 -20.84
C GLY A 159 2.70 10.33 -19.77
N ASP A 160 3.93 9.86 -19.57
CA ASP A 160 4.28 9.02 -18.42
C ASP A 160 4.13 9.84 -17.12
N TYR A 161 3.62 9.20 -16.06
CA TYR A 161 3.49 9.88 -14.78
C TYR A 161 3.64 8.93 -13.60
N SER A 162 4.03 9.50 -12.45
CA SER A 162 4.06 8.82 -11.18
C SER A 162 3.28 9.59 -10.12
N LEU A 163 2.56 8.84 -9.29
CA LEU A 163 1.81 9.36 -8.15
C LEU A 163 2.42 8.74 -6.88
N GLU A 164 2.89 9.57 -5.98
CA GLU A 164 3.13 9.15 -4.60
C GLU A 164 1.80 9.16 -3.87
N LEU A 165 1.47 8.07 -3.18
CA LEU A 165 0.18 7.80 -2.58
C LEU A 165 0.28 7.87 -1.05
N VAL A 166 -0.68 8.57 -0.44
CA VAL A 166 -0.82 8.68 1.01
C VAL A 166 -2.22 8.23 1.39
N VAL A 167 -2.29 7.13 2.13
CA VAL A 167 -3.55 6.60 2.64
C VAL A 167 -3.83 7.20 4.02
N GLN A 168 -4.96 7.87 4.17
CA GLN A 168 -5.42 8.49 5.41
C GLN A 168 -6.56 7.67 6.02
N PRO A 169 -6.59 7.51 7.35
CA PRO A 169 -7.68 6.83 8.05
C PRO A 169 -9.01 7.57 7.94
#